data_AF-A7T5I5-F1
#
_entry.id   AF-A7T5I5-F1
#
_cell.length_a   1.000
_cell.length_b   1.000
_cell.length_c   1.000
_cell.angle_alpha   90.00
_cell.angle_beta   90.00
_cell.angle_gamma   90.00
#
_symmetry.space_group_name_H-M   'P 1'
#
loop_
_entity.id
_entity.type
_entity.pdbx_description
1 polymer ?
#
loop_
_entity_poly.entity_id
_entity_poly.type
_entity_poly.pdbx_seq_one_letter_code
_entity_poly.pdbx_strand_id
1 'polypeptide(L)'
;EIVVRVCFILGNLTSKSDEARSQLFNTKGCLSTLLSILVAYFSLDAKVSNKDKSESRSENIEDVLVKVIRVIANLSIHYEVGQAIADSQQCISVLLDILNVKQVEDSEELVLNTVATLNNLSFYNNGTSLITQRKLQITQSLMSMLLPENMDAMVEACRVFGNLSRDRDVRMLLAENKVDEILIALLDAGERETVFTACGVLINLMTDGVTRPKLKEEGGIKKLIDVLGDYGKNDWQLSAMVEIELMWNYSGEITTSSATFGEEETLELIDILSEYL
;
A
#
# COMPACT_ATOMS: atom_id res chain seq x y z
N GLU A 1 25.70 16.27 5.07
CA GLU A 1 26.29 16.17 3.72
C GLU A 1 26.83 14.78 3.36
N ILE A 2 27.81 14.20 4.08
CA ILE A 2 28.36 12.86 3.74
C ILE A 2 27.27 11.77 3.78
N VAL A 3 26.46 11.74 4.84
CA VAL A 3 25.39 10.74 5.01
C VAL A 3 24.40 10.77 3.85
N VAL A 4 23.94 11.97 3.46
CA VAL A 4 23.05 12.18 2.30
C VAL A 4 23.67 11.59 1.05
N ARG A 5 24.92 11.96 0.71
CA ARG A 5 25.58 11.52 -0.52
C ARG A 5 25.77 10.01 -0.56
N VAL A 6 26.18 9.41 0.56
CA VAL A 6 26.34 7.96 0.67
C VAL A 6 25.00 7.26 0.48
N CYS A 7 23.94 7.68 1.20
CA CYS A 7 22.61 7.07 1.06
C CYS A 7 22.02 7.30 -0.35
N PHE A 8 22.32 8.44 -0.98
CA PHE A 8 21.92 8.70 -2.36
C PHE A 8 22.56 7.68 -3.32
N ILE A 9 23.87 7.47 -3.22
CA ILE A 9 24.60 6.48 -4.03
C ILE A 9 24.07 5.07 -3.77
N LEU A 10 23.93 4.68 -2.50
CA LEU A 10 23.40 3.37 -2.12
C LEU A 10 21.97 3.16 -2.63
N GLY A 11 21.12 4.19 -2.56
CA GLY A 11 19.75 4.16 -3.07
C GLY A 11 19.73 3.93 -4.59
N ASN A 12 20.62 4.59 -5.33
CA ASN A 12 20.71 4.40 -6.78
C ASN A 12 21.27 3.03 -7.18
N LEU A 13 22.18 2.46 -6.38
CA LEU A 13 22.72 1.11 -6.61
C LEU A 13 21.65 0.05 -6.36
N THR A 14 20.94 0.16 -5.24
CA THR A 14 19.92 -0.80 -4.80
C THR A 14 18.60 -0.71 -5.58
N SER A 15 18.32 0.40 -6.28
CA SER A 15 17.09 0.50 -7.08
C SER A 15 17.12 -0.40 -8.32
N LYS A 16 18.31 -0.67 -8.88
CA LYS A 16 18.46 -1.35 -10.18
C LYS A 16 19.06 -2.75 -10.11
N SER A 17 19.71 -3.12 -9.00
CA SER A 17 20.47 -4.36 -8.90
C SER A 17 20.06 -5.15 -7.67
N ASP A 18 19.52 -6.34 -7.92
CA ASP A 18 19.16 -7.28 -6.87
C ASP A 18 20.40 -7.79 -6.10
N GLU A 19 21.48 -8.06 -6.83
CA GLU A 19 22.80 -8.38 -6.25
C GLU A 19 23.31 -7.26 -5.34
N ALA A 20 23.16 -5.99 -5.72
CA ALA A 20 23.55 -4.87 -4.88
C ALA A 20 22.74 -4.80 -3.58
N ARG A 21 21.45 -5.19 -3.60
CA ARG A 21 20.61 -5.27 -2.38
C ARG A 21 21.16 -6.34 -1.44
N SER A 22 21.41 -7.54 -1.96
CA SER A 22 21.96 -8.65 -1.18
C SER A 22 23.35 -8.34 -0.62
N GLN A 23 24.28 -7.84 -1.45
CA GLN A 23 25.64 -7.50 -1.01
C GLN A 23 25.67 -6.38 0.03
N LEU A 24 24.85 -5.34 -0.15
CA LEU A 24 24.76 -4.25 0.82
C LEU A 24 24.23 -4.78 2.15
N PHE A 25 23.16 -5.58 2.14
CA PHE A 25 22.59 -6.16 3.35
C PHE A 25 23.58 -7.08 4.09
N ASN A 26 24.32 -7.90 3.33
CA ASN A 26 25.34 -8.81 3.88
C ASN A 26 26.58 -8.09 4.43
N THR A 27 26.72 -6.78 4.18
CA THR A 27 27.76 -5.97 4.82
C THR A 27 27.47 -5.88 6.32
N LYS A 28 28.45 -6.28 7.14
CA LYS A 28 28.31 -6.38 8.59
C LYS A 28 27.74 -5.09 9.20
N GLY A 29 26.57 -5.22 9.84
CA GLY A 29 25.91 -4.12 10.53
C GLY A 29 25.26 -3.08 9.61
N CYS A 30 25.03 -3.38 8.32
CA CYS A 30 24.39 -2.47 7.39
C CYS A 30 23.01 -2.01 7.89
N LEU A 31 22.09 -2.95 8.10
CA LEU A 31 20.73 -2.63 8.56
C LEU A 31 20.74 -1.87 9.90
N SER A 32 21.52 -2.34 10.88
CA SER A 32 21.62 -1.65 12.18
C SER A 32 22.15 -0.21 12.04
N THR A 33 23.08 0.03 11.10
CA THR A 33 23.62 1.36 10.85
C THR A 33 22.58 2.26 10.18
N LEU A 34 21.89 1.77 9.15
CA LEU A 34 20.81 2.50 8.48
C LEU A 34 19.70 2.88 9.46
N LEU A 35 19.26 1.93 10.30
CA LEU A 35 18.24 2.18 11.32
C LEU A 35 18.72 3.15 12.41
N SER A 36 19.99 3.05 12.82
CA SER A 36 20.56 3.99 13.79
C SER A 36 20.63 5.42 13.24
N ILE A 37 20.99 5.58 11.97
CA ILE A 37 20.97 6.89 11.29
C ILE A 37 19.53 7.39 11.21
N LEU A 38 18.58 6.55 10.79
CA LEU A 38 17.17 6.92 10.66
C LEU A 38 16.60 7.42 11.99
N VAL A 39 16.77 6.64 13.07
CA VAL A 39 16.28 7.01 14.42
C VAL A 39 16.98 8.27 14.95
N ALA A 40 18.29 8.41 14.74
CA ALA A 40 19.04 9.57 15.20
C ALA A 40 18.58 10.86 14.50
N TYR A 41 18.41 10.82 13.17
CA TYR A 41 17.95 11.97 12.41
C TYR A 41 16.48 12.29 12.69
N PHE A 42 15.63 11.29 12.91
CA PHE A 42 14.23 11.52 13.25
C PHE A 42 14.10 12.18 14.64
N SER A 43 14.93 11.74 15.59
CA SER A 43 15.03 12.37 16.91
C SER A 43 15.58 13.80 16.84
N LEU A 44 16.42 14.11 15.86
CA LEU A 44 16.94 15.47 15.64
C LEU A 44 15.87 16.36 15.01
N ASP A 45 15.12 15.84 14.04
CA ASP A 45 14.01 16.53 13.40
C ASP A 45 13.00 17.03 14.44
N ALA A 46 12.54 16.13 15.31
CA ALA A 46 11.62 16.45 16.41
C ALA A 46 12.16 17.52 17.39
N LYS A 47 13.48 17.64 17.55
CA LYS A 47 14.10 18.68 18.40
C LYS A 47 14.17 20.03 17.69
N VAL A 48 14.42 20.04 16.38
CA VAL A 48 14.50 21.26 15.57
C VAL A 48 13.12 21.89 15.42
N SER A 49 12.08 21.09 15.15
CA SER A 49 10.69 21.57 15.07
C SER A 49 10.23 22.29 16.36
N ASN A 50 10.81 21.95 17.52
CA ASN A 50 10.43 22.50 18.82
C ASN A 50 11.25 23.70 19.30
N LYS A 51 12.45 23.97 18.76
CA LYS A 51 13.38 24.94 19.37
C LYS A 51 13.99 25.99 18.45
N ASP A 52 14.13 25.76 17.15
CA ASP A 52 14.73 26.73 16.22
C ASP A 52 14.28 26.45 14.77
N LYS A 53 13.41 27.30 14.21
CA LYS A 53 12.97 27.24 12.80
C LYS A 53 14.04 27.80 11.85
N SER A 54 15.22 27.19 11.80
CA SER A 54 16.09 27.36 10.62
C SER A 54 15.60 26.41 9.55
N GLU A 55 14.78 26.89 8.60
CA GLU A 55 14.22 26.11 7.48
C GLU A 55 15.28 25.23 6.82
N SER A 56 16.44 25.81 6.51
CA SER A 56 17.58 25.09 5.89
C SER A 56 18.11 23.91 6.70
N ARG A 57 17.99 23.94 8.04
CA ARG A 57 18.47 22.84 8.90
C ARG A 57 17.44 21.71 8.95
N SER A 58 16.15 22.06 8.94
CA SER A 58 15.05 21.10 8.88
C SER A 58 15.08 20.34 7.55
N GLU A 59 15.19 21.05 6.43
CA GLU A 59 15.29 20.46 5.09
C GLU A 59 16.46 19.48 4.96
N ASN A 60 17.63 19.83 5.50
CA ASN A 60 18.81 18.96 5.48
C ASN A 60 18.63 17.69 6.32
N ILE A 61 17.84 17.74 7.41
CA ILE A 61 17.55 16.58 8.25
C ILE A 61 16.56 15.68 7.51
N GLU A 62 15.51 16.27 6.96
CA GLU A 62 14.50 15.55 6.20
C GLU A 62 15.08 14.85 4.97
N ASP A 63 15.95 15.51 4.21
CA ASP A 63 16.63 14.88 3.07
C ASP A 63 17.45 13.64 3.49
N VAL A 64 18.10 13.66 4.67
CA VAL A 64 18.76 12.44 5.19
C VAL A 64 17.75 11.33 5.46
N LEU A 65 16.62 11.64 6.12
CA LEU A 65 15.57 10.66 6.42
C LEU A 65 15.04 10.00 5.15
N VAL A 66 14.70 10.83 4.16
CA VAL A 66 14.23 10.42 2.83
C VAL A 66 15.25 9.48 2.18
N LYS A 67 16.53 9.88 2.08
CA LYS A 67 17.54 9.05 1.41
C LYS A 67 17.79 7.73 2.14
N VAL A 68 17.72 7.70 3.48
CA VAL A 68 17.88 6.46 4.25
C VAL A 68 16.68 5.53 4.05
N ILE A 69 15.45 6.04 4.15
CA ILE A 69 14.24 5.24 3.91
C ILE A 69 14.24 4.70 2.49
N ARG A 70 14.61 5.50 1.49
CA ARG A 70 14.69 5.03 0.10
C ARG A 70 15.64 3.83 -0.06
N VAL A 71 16.76 3.81 0.66
CA VAL A 71 17.67 2.64 0.68
C VAL A 71 16.95 1.44 1.30
N ILE A 72 16.28 1.62 2.45
CA ILE A 72 15.54 0.55 3.12
C ILE A 72 14.39 0.02 2.23
N ALA A 73 13.64 0.91 1.58
CA ALA A 73 12.57 0.57 0.64
C ALA A 73 13.10 -0.33 -0.48
N ASN A 74 14.21 0.06 -1.10
CA ASN A 74 14.85 -0.70 -2.18
C ASN A 74 15.39 -2.05 -1.70
N LEU A 75 16.00 -2.10 -0.52
CA LEU A 75 16.43 -3.36 0.10
C LEU A 75 15.26 -4.30 0.36
N SER A 76 14.11 -3.75 0.75
CA SER A 76 12.89 -4.50 1.07
C SER A 76 12.21 -5.13 -0.15
N ILE A 77 12.69 -4.86 -1.37
CA ILE A 77 12.19 -5.52 -2.59
C ILE A 77 12.79 -6.93 -2.74
N HIS A 78 14.03 -7.14 -2.26
CA HIS A 78 14.71 -8.42 -2.38
C HIS A 78 14.13 -9.41 -1.37
N TYR A 79 13.73 -10.61 -1.81
CA TYR A 79 13.01 -11.59 -1.00
C TYR A 79 13.63 -11.87 0.39
N GLU A 80 14.88 -12.32 0.46
CA GLU A 80 15.51 -12.68 1.76
C GLU A 80 15.77 -11.45 2.65
N VAL A 81 16.24 -10.36 2.05
CA VAL A 81 16.53 -9.09 2.74
C VAL A 81 15.24 -8.46 3.29
N GLY A 82 14.18 -8.43 2.48
CA GLY A 82 12.88 -7.90 2.85
C GLY A 82 12.23 -8.67 4.00
N GLN A 83 12.33 -10.00 4.00
CA GLN A 83 11.91 -10.81 5.15
C GLN A 83 12.65 -10.44 6.43
N ALA A 84 13.98 -10.31 6.37
CA ALA A 84 14.77 -9.92 7.54
C ALA A 84 14.45 -8.50 8.04
N ILE A 85 14.13 -7.57 7.14
CA ILE A 85 13.69 -6.22 7.51
C ILE A 85 12.27 -6.25 8.11
N ALA A 86 11.37 -7.08 7.56
CA ALA A 86 10.00 -7.23 8.05
C ALA A 86 9.91 -7.84 9.45
N ASP A 87 10.95 -8.55 9.89
CA ASP A 87 11.08 -9.06 11.26
C ASP A 87 11.77 -8.06 12.22
N SER A 88 12.26 -6.92 11.72
CA SER A 88 12.94 -5.91 12.53
C SER A 88 11.96 -5.01 13.27
N GLN A 89 11.85 -5.21 14.59
CA GLN A 89 11.06 -4.36 15.49
C GLN A 89 11.46 -2.89 15.44
N GLN A 90 12.75 -2.60 15.35
CA GLN A 90 13.21 -1.21 15.27
C GLN A 90 12.78 -0.55 13.95
N CYS A 91 12.82 -1.29 12.83
CA CYS A 91 12.39 -0.76 11.54
C CYS A 91 10.90 -0.43 11.52
N ILE A 92 10.05 -1.35 11.94
CA ILE A 92 8.60 -1.12 11.93
C ILE A 92 8.20 0.00 12.90
N SER A 93 8.84 0.07 14.07
CA SER A 93 8.54 1.13 15.04
C SER A 93 8.87 2.50 14.48
N VAL A 94 10.06 2.68 13.88
CA VAL A 94 10.44 4.00 13.33
C VAL A 94 9.59 4.40 12.12
N LEU A 95 9.18 3.45 11.26
CA LEU A 95 8.27 3.74 10.14
C LEU A 95 6.90 4.23 10.66
N LEU A 96 6.36 3.56 11.67
CA LEU A 96 5.09 3.97 12.31
C LEU A 96 5.22 5.31 13.03
N ASP A 97 6.32 5.54 13.74
CA ASP A 97 6.57 6.82 14.42
C ASP A 97 6.64 7.98 13.42
N ILE A 98 7.25 7.77 12.24
CA ILE A 98 7.27 8.76 11.17
C ILE A 98 5.86 9.05 10.68
N LEU A 99 5.04 8.03 10.36
CA LEU A 99 3.66 8.24 9.89
C LEU A 99 2.76 8.91 10.95
N ASN A 100 3.03 8.69 12.23
CA ASN A 100 2.24 9.30 13.31
C ASN A 100 2.61 10.77 13.56
N VAL A 101 3.80 11.21 13.16
CA VAL A 101 4.31 12.58 13.41
C VAL A 101 4.27 13.44 12.15
N LYS A 102 4.58 12.87 10.99
CA LYS A 102 4.69 13.57 9.72
C LYS A 102 3.41 13.44 8.92
N GLN A 103 2.84 14.58 8.55
CA GLN A 103 1.70 14.64 7.63
C GLN A 103 2.19 14.77 6.18
N VAL A 104 1.34 14.38 5.23
CA VAL A 104 1.69 14.38 3.80
C VAL A 104 1.97 15.80 3.32
N GLU A 105 1.21 16.79 3.83
CA GLU A 105 1.30 18.19 3.42
C GLU A 105 2.64 18.84 3.78
N ASP A 106 3.27 18.36 4.85
CA ASP A 106 4.53 18.91 5.38
C ASP A 106 5.75 18.17 4.84
N SER A 107 5.65 16.85 4.63
CA SER A 107 6.79 15.97 4.35
C SER A 107 6.44 14.86 3.35
N GLU A 108 5.85 15.24 2.21
CA GLU A 108 5.34 14.33 1.18
C GLU A 108 6.36 13.24 0.77
N GLU A 109 7.57 13.61 0.35
CA GLU A 109 8.58 12.64 -0.11
C GLU A 109 8.93 11.63 0.99
N LEU A 110 9.05 12.08 2.24
CA LEU A 110 9.36 11.22 3.39
C LEU A 110 8.21 10.24 3.68
N VAL A 111 6.97 10.74 3.70
CA VAL A 111 5.78 9.94 3.97
C VAL A 111 5.56 8.91 2.87
N LEU A 112 5.62 9.30 1.60
CA LEU A 112 5.46 8.38 0.46
C LEU A 112 6.52 7.27 0.46
N ASN A 113 7.81 7.61 0.70
CA ASN A 113 8.86 6.60 0.80
C ASN A 113 8.65 5.66 2.01
N THR A 114 8.08 6.16 3.10
CA THR A 114 7.75 5.37 4.30
C THR A 114 6.63 4.37 3.99
N VAL A 115 5.57 4.82 3.33
CA VAL A 115 4.45 3.96 2.90
C VAL A 115 4.91 2.93 1.86
N ALA A 116 5.72 3.32 0.87
CA ALA A 116 6.29 2.39 -0.09
C ALA A 116 7.16 1.31 0.58
N THR A 117 7.90 1.68 1.64
CA THR A 117 8.63 0.71 2.45
C THR A 117 7.68 -0.26 3.14
N LEU A 118 6.61 0.23 3.78
CA LEU A 118 5.60 -0.62 4.42
C LEU A 118 4.88 -1.52 3.41
N ASN A 119 4.60 -1.03 2.21
CA ASN A 119 4.03 -1.82 1.12
C ASN A 119 4.93 -3.02 0.79
N ASN A 120 6.22 -2.77 0.54
CA ASN A 120 7.20 -3.82 0.27
C ASN A 120 7.30 -4.83 1.43
N LEU A 121 7.28 -4.36 2.69
CA LEU A 121 7.36 -5.23 3.86
C LEU A 121 6.06 -6.03 4.10
N SER A 122 4.91 -5.45 3.80
CA SER A 122 3.59 -6.09 3.94
C SER A 122 3.36 -7.27 3.00
N PHE A 123 4.17 -7.36 1.93
CA PHE A 123 4.20 -8.53 1.06
C PHE A 123 4.66 -9.80 1.80
N TYR A 124 5.54 -9.67 2.81
CA TYR A 124 6.10 -10.80 3.58
C TYR A 124 5.23 -11.20 4.78
N ASN A 125 3.91 -11.23 4.60
CA ASN A 125 2.93 -11.50 5.65
C ASN A 125 2.82 -12.98 6.09
N ASN A 126 3.92 -13.74 6.03
CA ASN A 126 4.00 -15.06 6.65
C ASN A 126 3.65 -14.89 8.13
N GLY A 127 2.61 -15.56 8.65
CA GLY A 127 1.92 -15.21 9.89
C GLY A 127 2.76 -15.04 11.19
N THR A 128 4.05 -15.31 11.15
CA THR A 128 5.03 -15.03 12.20
C THR A 128 5.66 -13.63 12.13
N SER A 129 5.60 -12.95 10.97
CA SER A 129 6.28 -11.68 10.75
C SER A 129 5.70 -10.56 11.60
N LEU A 130 6.56 -9.63 11.99
CA LEU A 130 6.15 -8.55 12.87
C LEU A 130 5.17 -7.57 12.19
N ILE A 131 5.26 -7.42 10.86
CA ILE A 131 4.25 -6.69 10.07
C ILE A 131 2.87 -7.30 10.29
N THR A 132 2.74 -8.63 10.27
CA THR A 132 1.46 -9.30 10.51
C THR A 132 0.93 -9.04 11.91
N GLN A 133 1.80 -9.03 12.92
CA GLN A 133 1.41 -8.73 14.31
C GLN A 133 0.95 -7.27 14.48
N ARG A 134 1.52 -6.34 13.70
CA ARG A 134 1.19 -4.91 13.74
C ARG A 134 0.27 -4.45 12.62
N LYS A 135 -0.33 -5.37 11.86
CA LYS A 135 -1.18 -5.08 10.68
C LYS A 135 -2.27 -4.04 10.98
N LEU A 136 -2.98 -4.18 12.10
CA LEU A 136 -4.05 -3.25 12.50
C LEU A 136 -3.50 -1.86 12.82
N GLN A 137 -2.36 -1.77 13.50
CA GLN A 137 -1.72 -0.50 13.80
C GLN A 137 -1.27 0.21 12.52
N ILE A 138 -0.66 -0.53 11.59
CA ILE A 138 -0.25 -0.01 10.28
C ILE A 138 -1.47 0.49 9.51
N THR A 139 -2.54 -0.31 9.44
CA THR A 139 -3.77 0.07 8.76
C THR A 139 -4.37 1.36 9.36
N GLN A 140 -4.43 1.47 10.70
CA GLN A 140 -4.94 2.66 11.38
C GLN A 140 -4.10 3.91 11.08
N SER A 141 -2.77 3.82 11.11
CA SER A 141 -1.91 4.97 10.80
C SER A 141 -2.12 5.47 9.36
N LEU A 142 -2.31 4.56 8.40
CA LEU A 142 -2.51 4.89 6.99
C LEU A 142 -3.90 5.47 6.68
N MET A 143 -4.90 5.30 7.55
CA MET A 143 -6.24 5.88 7.34
C MET A 143 -6.19 7.41 7.22
N SER A 144 -5.28 8.05 7.95
CA SER A 144 -5.09 9.51 7.90
C SER A 144 -4.68 10.02 6.51
N MET A 145 -4.20 9.14 5.63
CA MET A 145 -3.73 9.48 4.28
C MET A 145 -4.82 9.35 3.22
N LEU A 146 -6.03 8.89 3.58
CA LEU A 146 -7.17 8.77 2.66
C LEU A 146 -7.91 10.11 2.49
N LEU A 147 -7.14 11.18 2.33
CA LEU A 147 -7.65 12.53 2.13
C LEU A 147 -7.71 12.85 0.62
N PRO A 148 -8.81 13.45 0.12
CA PRO A 148 -8.97 13.76 -1.30
C PRO A 148 -7.90 14.69 -1.87
N GLU A 149 -7.22 15.48 -1.03
CA GLU A 149 -6.19 16.41 -1.49
C GLU A 149 -4.92 15.71 -2.01
N ASN A 150 -4.64 14.46 -1.60
CA ASN A 150 -3.39 13.77 -1.91
C ASN A 150 -3.63 12.40 -2.56
N MET A 151 -3.94 12.40 -3.86
CA MET A 151 -4.20 11.16 -4.63
C MET A 151 -3.03 10.17 -4.57
N ASP A 152 -1.78 10.63 -4.72
CA ASP A 152 -0.59 9.76 -4.70
C ASP A 152 -0.43 9.04 -3.34
N ALA A 153 -0.64 9.77 -2.25
CA ALA A 153 -0.59 9.21 -0.89
C ALA A 153 -1.70 8.19 -0.65
N MET A 154 -2.90 8.47 -1.16
CA MET A 154 -4.03 7.56 -1.08
C MET A 154 -3.78 6.27 -1.88
N VAL A 155 -3.23 6.36 -3.10
CA VAL A 155 -2.88 5.19 -3.91
C VAL A 155 -1.83 4.33 -3.21
N GLU A 156 -0.77 4.94 -2.69
CA GLU A 156 0.27 4.22 -1.94
C GLU A 156 -0.28 3.56 -0.66
N ALA A 157 -1.17 4.22 0.07
CA ALA A 157 -1.85 3.62 1.22
C ALA A 157 -2.73 2.42 0.80
N CYS A 158 -3.47 2.55 -0.31
CA CYS A 158 -4.30 1.47 -0.85
C CYS A 158 -3.47 0.25 -1.25
N ARG A 159 -2.24 0.42 -1.74
CA ARG A 159 -1.33 -0.70 -2.04
C ARG A 159 -1.01 -1.52 -0.81
N VAL A 160 -0.72 -0.85 0.32
CA VAL A 160 -0.51 -1.52 1.60
C VAL A 160 -1.78 -2.26 2.04
N PHE A 161 -2.95 -1.62 1.89
CA PHE A 161 -4.22 -2.29 2.19
C PHE A 161 -4.44 -3.52 1.32
N GLY A 162 -4.05 -3.51 0.04
CA GLY A 162 -4.15 -4.67 -0.85
C GLY A 162 -3.42 -5.89 -0.31
N ASN A 163 -2.25 -5.70 0.32
CA ASN A 163 -1.50 -6.78 0.94
C ASN A 163 -2.09 -7.21 2.30
N LEU A 164 -2.50 -6.25 3.13
CA LEU A 164 -2.97 -6.50 4.50
C LEU A 164 -4.42 -7.03 4.55
N SER A 165 -5.28 -6.65 3.60
CA SER A 165 -6.70 -7.05 3.50
C SER A 165 -6.91 -8.53 3.17
N ARG A 166 -5.85 -9.29 2.90
CA ARG A 166 -5.93 -10.77 2.91
C ARG A 166 -6.34 -11.31 4.28
N ASP A 167 -6.08 -10.53 5.33
CA ASP A 167 -6.46 -10.84 6.69
C ASP A 167 -7.85 -10.28 7.05
N ARG A 168 -8.66 -11.10 7.73
CA ARG A 168 -10.04 -10.75 8.09
C ARG A 168 -10.14 -9.56 9.04
N ASP A 169 -9.24 -9.43 10.01
CA ASP A 169 -9.31 -8.33 11.00
C ASP A 169 -9.09 -6.98 10.32
N VAL A 170 -8.19 -6.95 9.32
CA VAL A 170 -7.92 -5.76 8.51
C VAL A 170 -9.14 -5.42 7.66
N ARG A 171 -9.79 -6.40 7.01
CA ARG A 171 -11.00 -6.15 6.21
C ARG A 171 -12.14 -5.56 7.04
N MET A 172 -12.37 -6.08 8.24
CA MET A 172 -13.38 -5.53 9.15
C MET A 172 -13.06 -4.07 9.51
N LEU A 173 -11.80 -3.77 9.83
CA LEU A 173 -11.37 -2.41 10.14
C LEU A 173 -11.55 -1.44 8.95
N LEU A 174 -11.23 -1.87 7.72
CA LEU A 174 -11.44 -1.08 6.52
C LEU A 174 -12.93 -0.77 6.29
N ALA A 175 -13.79 -1.78 6.44
CA ALA A 175 -15.24 -1.64 6.30
C ALA A 175 -15.88 -0.78 7.41
N GLU A 176 -15.35 -0.81 8.64
CA GLU A 176 -15.80 0.07 9.73
C GLU A 176 -15.50 1.55 9.45
N ASN A 177 -14.42 1.83 8.71
CA ASN A 177 -14.00 3.19 8.38
C ASN A 177 -14.49 3.67 7.00
N LYS A 178 -15.42 2.96 6.36
CA LYS A 178 -16.00 3.32 5.05
C LYS A 178 -14.95 3.49 3.94
N VAL A 179 -13.88 2.69 3.99
CA VAL A 179 -12.82 2.74 2.97
C VAL A 179 -13.31 2.21 1.63
N ASP A 180 -14.32 1.33 1.63
CA ASP A 180 -15.07 0.88 0.46
C ASP A 180 -15.65 2.05 -0.35
N GLU A 181 -16.30 3.03 0.28
CA GLU A 181 -16.83 4.22 -0.40
C GLU A 181 -15.71 5.02 -1.10
N ILE A 182 -14.55 5.15 -0.44
CA ILE A 182 -13.38 5.86 -0.98
C ILE A 182 -12.80 5.12 -2.18
N LEU A 183 -12.67 3.79 -2.08
CA LEU A 183 -12.17 2.95 -3.17
C LEU A 183 -13.12 2.96 -4.38
N ILE A 184 -14.43 2.97 -4.17
CA ILE A 184 -15.43 3.11 -5.23
C ILE A 184 -15.27 4.47 -5.95
N ALA A 185 -14.98 5.55 -5.22
CA ALA A 185 -14.71 6.85 -5.82
C ALA A 185 -13.39 6.85 -6.62
N LEU A 186 -12.37 6.12 -6.15
CA LEU A 186 -11.09 5.97 -6.86
C LEU A 186 -11.22 5.25 -8.21
N LEU A 187 -12.23 4.40 -8.40
CA LEU A 187 -12.48 3.77 -9.69
C LEU A 187 -12.82 4.79 -10.79
N ASP A 188 -13.35 5.97 -10.43
CA ASP A 188 -13.66 7.05 -11.38
C ASP A 188 -12.44 7.92 -11.75
N ALA A 189 -11.28 7.70 -11.11
CA ALA A 189 -10.09 8.51 -11.33
C ALA A 189 -9.50 8.37 -12.75
N GLY A 190 -9.85 7.29 -13.48
CA GLY A 190 -9.45 7.05 -14.86
C GLY A 190 -7.98 6.64 -15.05
N GLU A 191 -7.17 6.69 -14.00
CA GLU A 191 -5.78 6.22 -14.03
C GLU A 191 -5.69 4.72 -13.78
N ARG A 192 -5.11 4.00 -14.75
CA ARG A 192 -4.97 2.52 -14.71
C ARG A 192 -4.41 2.00 -13.39
N GLU A 193 -3.33 2.61 -12.88
CA GLU A 193 -2.61 2.15 -11.68
C GLU A 193 -3.46 2.32 -10.41
N THR A 194 -4.16 3.44 -10.32
CA THR A 194 -5.12 3.75 -9.26
C THR A 194 -6.31 2.80 -9.28
N VAL A 195 -6.92 2.59 -10.45
CA VAL A 195 -8.05 1.66 -10.64
C VAL A 195 -7.63 0.22 -10.29
N PHE A 196 -6.47 -0.24 -10.77
CA PHE A 196 -5.97 -1.58 -10.48
C PHE A 196 -5.78 -1.80 -8.97
N THR A 197 -5.17 -0.83 -8.30
CA THR A 197 -4.94 -0.89 -6.85
C THR A 197 -6.27 -0.91 -6.08
N ALA A 198 -7.21 -0.03 -6.43
CA ALA A 198 -8.51 0.05 -5.77
C ALA A 198 -9.33 -1.24 -5.96
N CYS A 199 -9.37 -1.77 -7.19
CA CYS A 199 -10.00 -3.05 -7.50
C CYS A 199 -9.44 -4.19 -6.63
N GLY A 200 -8.12 -4.28 -6.48
CA GLY A 200 -7.48 -5.32 -5.67
C GLY A 200 -7.90 -5.29 -4.19
N VAL A 201 -8.06 -4.11 -3.60
CA VAL A 201 -8.54 -3.98 -2.22
C VAL A 201 -10.03 -4.33 -2.12
N LEU A 202 -10.87 -3.82 -3.02
CA LEU A 202 -12.31 -4.10 -3.07
C LEU A 202 -12.58 -5.60 -3.23
N ILE A 203 -11.82 -6.27 -4.08
CA ILE A 203 -11.83 -7.72 -4.28
C ILE A 203 -11.62 -8.47 -2.97
N ASN A 204 -10.57 -8.13 -2.23
CA ASN A 204 -10.30 -8.76 -0.94
C ASN A 204 -11.44 -8.47 0.05
N LEU A 205 -12.00 -7.25 0.06
CA LEU A 205 -13.15 -6.92 0.90
C LEU A 205 -14.39 -7.77 0.57
N MET A 206 -14.63 -8.11 -0.70
CA MET A 206 -15.77 -8.94 -1.13
C MET A 206 -15.70 -10.41 -0.71
N THR A 207 -14.54 -10.88 -0.25
CA THR A 207 -14.38 -12.24 0.28
C THR A 207 -15.22 -12.45 1.55
N ASP A 208 -15.47 -11.39 2.34
CA ASP A 208 -16.32 -11.50 3.53
C ASP A 208 -17.81 -11.33 3.18
N GLY A 209 -18.65 -12.25 3.66
CA GLY A 209 -20.11 -12.20 3.41
C GLY A 209 -20.83 -10.99 4.03
N VAL A 210 -20.19 -10.26 4.94
CA VAL A 210 -20.78 -9.10 5.65
C VAL A 210 -20.60 -7.79 4.86
N THR A 211 -19.48 -7.65 4.15
CA THR A 211 -19.12 -6.46 3.35
C THR A 211 -19.75 -6.53 1.96
N ARG A 212 -19.96 -7.74 1.43
CA ARG A 212 -20.55 -7.98 0.11
C ARG A 212 -21.90 -7.30 -0.13
N PRO A 213 -22.91 -7.37 0.78
CA PRO A 213 -24.18 -6.67 0.57
C PRO A 213 -24.02 -5.14 0.58
N LYS A 214 -23.14 -4.60 1.43
CA LYS A 214 -22.88 -3.15 1.50
C LYS A 214 -22.29 -2.63 0.19
N LEU A 215 -21.29 -3.34 -0.34
CA LEU A 215 -20.66 -2.97 -1.60
C LEU A 215 -21.66 -3.01 -2.78
N LYS A 216 -22.64 -3.94 -2.73
CA LYS A 216 -23.74 -3.96 -3.69
C LYS A 216 -24.64 -2.74 -3.55
N GLU A 217 -25.05 -2.40 -2.33
CA GLU A 217 -25.91 -1.23 -2.06
C GLU A 217 -25.23 0.10 -2.48
N GLU A 218 -23.90 0.18 -2.35
CA GLU A 218 -23.10 1.35 -2.75
C GLU A 218 -22.76 1.40 -4.25
N GLY A 219 -23.21 0.40 -5.03
CA GLY A 219 -22.97 0.35 -6.48
C GLY A 219 -21.55 -0.07 -6.88
N GLY A 220 -20.75 -0.58 -5.95
CA GLY A 220 -19.38 -1.02 -6.23
C GLY A 220 -19.31 -2.18 -7.24
N ILE A 221 -20.30 -3.09 -7.23
CA ILE A 221 -20.39 -4.17 -8.24
C ILE A 221 -20.52 -3.61 -9.65
N LYS A 222 -21.42 -2.63 -9.84
CA LYS A 222 -21.63 -2.00 -11.14
C LYS A 222 -20.36 -1.33 -11.63
N LYS A 223 -19.68 -0.58 -10.76
CA LYS A 223 -18.40 0.05 -11.11
C LYS A 223 -17.30 -0.93 -11.51
N LEU A 224 -17.23 -2.10 -10.85
CA LEU A 224 -16.28 -3.14 -11.23
C LEU A 224 -16.58 -3.71 -12.63
N ILE A 225 -17.87 -3.82 -13.00
CA ILE A 225 -18.30 -4.23 -14.34
C ILE A 225 -17.97 -3.13 -15.36
N ASP A 226 -18.22 -1.85 -15.04
CA ASP A 226 -17.85 -0.72 -15.90
C ASP A 226 -16.33 -0.73 -16.19
N VAL A 227 -15.52 -0.95 -15.14
CA VAL A 227 -14.05 -1.08 -15.26
C VAL A 227 -13.66 -2.26 -16.14
N LEU A 228 -14.38 -3.39 -16.07
CA LEU A 228 -14.16 -4.54 -16.95
C LEU A 228 -14.52 -4.22 -18.41
N GLY A 229 -15.54 -3.39 -18.66
CA GLY A 229 -15.87 -2.89 -20.00
C GLY A 229 -14.81 -1.95 -20.56
N ASP A 230 -14.34 -1.01 -19.75
CA ASP A 230 -13.43 0.08 -20.15
C ASP A 230 -11.98 -0.40 -20.35
N TYR A 231 -11.45 -1.17 -19.39
CA TYR A 231 -10.04 -1.60 -19.38
C TYR A 231 -9.85 -2.99 -19.95
N GLY A 232 -10.87 -3.84 -19.79
CA GLY A 232 -11.16 -5.01 -20.57
C GLY A 232 -10.26 -5.38 -21.75
N LYS A 233 -10.46 -4.62 -22.83
CA LYS A 233 -9.88 -4.87 -24.16
C LYS A 233 -8.37 -4.59 -24.23
N ASN A 234 -7.87 -3.74 -23.34
CA ASN A 234 -6.48 -3.26 -23.34
C ASN A 234 -5.66 -3.85 -22.18
N ASP A 235 -6.31 -4.33 -21.13
CA ASP A 235 -5.70 -4.79 -19.89
C ASP A 235 -6.26 -6.13 -19.43
N TRP A 236 -5.75 -7.20 -20.03
CA TRP A 236 -6.15 -8.56 -19.67
C TRP A 236 -5.86 -8.90 -18.20
N GLN A 237 -4.88 -8.24 -17.54
CA GLN A 237 -4.54 -8.51 -16.15
C GLN A 237 -5.60 -7.99 -15.19
N LEU A 238 -6.02 -6.74 -15.37
CA LEU A 238 -7.09 -6.13 -14.59
C LEU A 238 -8.41 -6.85 -14.85
N SER A 239 -8.67 -7.19 -16.11
CA SER A 239 -9.87 -7.92 -16.53
C SER A 239 -9.94 -9.30 -15.90
N ALA A 240 -8.85 -10.08 -15.96
CA ALA A 240 -8.79 -11.39 -15.33
C ALA A 240 -8.91 -11.30 -13.80
N MET A 241 -8.29 -10.30 -13.17
CA MET A 241 -8.40 -10.11 -11.72
C MET A 241 -9.85 -9.81 -11.30
N VAL A 242 -10.52 -8.90 -12.00
CA VAL A 242 -11.91 -8.51 -11.71
C VAL A 242 -12.88 -9.64 -12.05
N GLU A 243 -12.76 -10.26 -13.23
CA GLU A 243 -13.62 -11.37 -13.63
C GLU A 243 -13.47 -12.58 -12.70
N ILE A 244 -12.24 -13.12 -12.55
CA ILE A 244 -12.02 -14.35 -11.78
C ILE A 244 -12.51 -14.15 -10.36
N GLU A 245 -12.24 -13.00 -9.77
CA GLU A 245 -12.62 -12.78 -8.39
C GLU A 245 -14.13 -12.47 -8.23
N LEU A 246 -14.73 -11.69 -9.11
CA LEU A 246 -16.19 -11.51 -9.12
C LEU A 246 -16.88 -12.86 -9.32
N MET A 247 -16.42 -13.71 -10.23
CA MET A 247 -17.01 -15.02 -10.42
C MET A 247 -16.70 -15.97 -9.25
N TRP A 248 -15.49 -15.96 -8.69
CA TRP A 248 -15.08 -16.87 -7.62
C TRP A 248 -15.73 -16.52 -6.28
N ASN A 249 -15.64 -15.27 -5.83
CA ASN A 249 -16.21 -14.86 -4.55
C ASN A 249 -17.73 -15.07 -4.52
N TYR A 250 -18.38 -14.89 -5.65
CA TYR A 250 -19.82 -15.04 -5.75
C TYR A 250 -20.30 -16.42 -6.22
N SER A 251 -19.46 -17.29 -6.78
CA SER A 251 -19.88 -18.67 -7.11
C SER A 251 -19.86 -19.62 -5.90
N GLY A 252 -19.13 -19.28 -4.84
CA GLY A 252 -18.94 -20.15 -3.68
C GLY A 252 -20.15 -20.32 -2.75
N GLU A 253 -21.10 -19.38 -2.73
CA GLU A 253 -22.22 -19.38 -1.77
C GLU A 253 -23.61 -19.14 -2.38
N ILE A 254 -23.77 -19.13 -3.71
CA ILE A 254 -24.98 -18.55 -4.32
C ILE A 254 -25.80 -19.54 -5.12
N THR A 255 -27.12 -19.49 -4.89
CA THR A 255 -28.16 -20.22 -5.61
C THR A 255 -28.43 -19.70 -7.03
N THR A 256 -28.16 -18.43 -7.37
CA THR A 256 -28.37 -17.84 -8.72
C THR A 256 -27.66 -16.48 -8.93
N SER A 257 -26.97 -16.28 -10.06
CA SER A 257 -26.21 -15.07 -10.43
C SER A 257 -27.00 -13.76 -10.38
N SER A 258 -28.30 -13.77 -10.68
CA SER A 258 -29.16 -12.57 -10.65
C SER A 258 -29.46 -12.08 -9.23
N ALA A 259 -29.57 -12.98 -8.24
CA ALA A 259 -29.71 -12.60 -6.84
C ALA A 259 -28.44 -11.92 -6.32
N THR A 260 -27.31 -12.30 -6.91
CA THR A 260 -25.98 -11.84 -6.57
C THR A 260 -25.68 -10.44 -7.06
N PHE A 261 -25.62 -10.27 -8.37
CA PHE A 261 -25.13 -9.05 -9.00
C PHE A 261 -26.28 -8.09 -9.26
N GLY A 262 -27.50 -8.63 -9.46
CA GLY A 262 -28.61 -7.92 -10.07
C GLY A 262 -28.85 -8.46 -11.49
N GLU A 263 -30.09 -8.40 -11.98
CA GLU A 263 -30.43 -8.95 -13.30
C GLU A 263 -29.74 -8.17 -14.43
N GLU A 264 -29.65 -6.85 -14.32
CA GLU A 264 -29.04 -5.96 -15.32
C GLU A 264 -27.52 -6.15 -15.36
N GLU A 265 -26.87 -6.13 -14.19
CA GLU A 265 -25.43 -6.33 -14.03
C GLU A 265 -24.98 -7.73 -14.48
N THR A 266 -25.82 -8.75 -14.26
CA THR A 266 -25.53 -10.11 -14.73
C THR A 266 -25.56 -10.18 -16.26
N LEU A 267 -26.51 -9.50 -16.91
CA LEU A 267 -26.61 -9.47 -18.36
C LEU A 267 -25.43 -8.72 -18.98
N GLU A 268 -25.08 -7.57 -18.43
CA GLU A 268 -23.94 -6.76 -18.88
C GLU A 268 -22.61 -7.54 -18.73
N LEU A 269 -22.42 -8.23 -17.60
CA LEU A 269 -21.26 -9.10 -17.42
C LEU A 269 -21.23 -10.24 -18.45
N ILE A 270 -22.38 -10.88 -18.75
CA ILE A 270 -22.45 -11.94 -19.77
C ILE A 270 -22.11 -11.38 -21.16
N ASP A 271 -22.61 -10.21 -21.51
CA ASP A 271 -22.33 -9.58 -22.81
C ASP A 271 -20.84 -9.25 -22.95
N ILE A 272 -20.24 -8.64 -21.91
CA ILE A 272 -18.81 -8.34 -21.85
C ILE A 272 -17.97 -9.62 -21.96
N LEU A 273 -18.30 -10.67 -21.20
CA LEU A 273 -17.58 -11.95 -21.25
C LEU A 273 -17.75 -12.68 -22.59
N SER A 274 -18.89 -12.51 -23.25
CA SER A 274 -19.12 -13.05 -24.60
C SER A 274 -18.25 -12.36 -25.65
N GLU A 275 -17.79 -11.13 -25.43
CA GLU A 275 -16.82 -10.45 -26.30
C GLU A 275 -15.38 -10.95 -26.11
N TYR A 276 -15.06 -11.62 -25.00
CA TYR A 276 -13.72 -12.21 -24.73
C TYR A 276 -13.57 -13.67 -25.20
N LEU A 277 -14.66 -14.33 -25.59
CA LEU A 277 -14.70 -15.70 -26.13
C LEU A 277 -14.49 -15.74 -27.65
#